data_AF-A0A537PRA1-F1
#
_entry.id   AF-A0A537PRA1-F1
#
_cell.length_a   1.000
_cell.length_b   1.000
_cell.length_c   1.000
_cell.angle_alpha   90.00
_cell.angle_beta   90.00
_cell.angle_gamma   90.00
#
_symmetry.space_group_name_H-M   'P 1'
#
loop_
_entity.id
_entity.type
_entity.pdbx_description
1 polymer ?
#
loop_
_entity_poly.entity_id
_entity_poly.type
_entity_poly.pdbx_seq_one_letter_code
_entity_poly.pdbx_strand_id
1 'polypeptide(L)' 'MNLTNSQGLHIGAVTGSADRTLTEMQQLEAMAAKLLETARKLPAGPVCRDLLKEIEKFRVRIATLKAKGK' A
#
# COMPACT_ATOMS: atom_id res chain seq x y z
N MET A 1 29.17 -34.90 5.32
CA MET A 1 29.90 -33.61 5.21
C MET A 1 28.91 -32.59 4.69
N ASN A 2 28.45 -31.69 5.56
CA ASN A 2 27.59 -30.56 5.20
C ASN A 2 28.43 -29.49 4.48
N LEU A 3 27.84 -28.81 3.48
CA LEU A 3 27.82 -27.34 3.40
C LEU A 3 26.90 -26.90 2.25
N THR A 4 26.00 -26.00 2.60
CA THR A 4 24.91 -25.35 1.86
C THR A 4 25.39 -24.63 0.61
N ASN A 5 24.69 -24.82 -0.52
CA ASN A 5 24.81 -23.97 -1.70
C ASN A 5 24.08 -22.63 -1.45
N SER A 6 24.87 -21.62 -1.08
CA SER A 6 24.45 -20.26 -0.79
C SER A 6 24.24 -19.43 -2.06
N GLN A 7 23.20 -18.60 -2.01
CA GLN A 7 22.78 -17.64 -3.02
C GLN A 7 23.91 -16.73 -3.53
N GLY A 8 23.87 -16.45 -4.83
CA GLY A 8 24.71 -15.49 -5.52
C GLY A 8 23.90 -14.64 -6.50
N LEU A 9 22.98 -13.85 -5.94
CA LEU A 9 22.61 -12.49 -6.36
C LEU A 9 22.59 -12.22 -7.88
N HIS A 10 21.40 -12.31 -8.49
CA HIS A 10 21.12 -11.66 -9.77
C HIS A 10 21.15 -10.14 -9.53
N ILE A 11 22.33 -9.52 -9.70
CA ILE A 11 22.48 -8.07 -9.65
C ILE A 11 21.75 -7.47 -10.86
N GLY A 12 20.58 -6.91 -10.57
CA GLY A 12 20.24 -5.54 -10.97
C GLY A 12 20.10 -5.29 -12.47
N ALA A 13 19.29 -6.09 -13.16
CA ALA A 13 18.75 -5.68 -14.44
C ALA A 13 17.68 -4.58 -14.23
N VAL A 14 18.12 -3.32 -14.31
CA VAL A 14 17.45 -2.23 -15.04
C VAL A 14 15.90 -2.08 -14.89
N THR A 15 15.36 -1.87 -13.68
CA THR A 15 13.92 -1.46 -13.53
C THR A 15 13.69 -0.42 -12.42
N GLY A 16 14.58 0.56 -12.26
CA GLY A 16 14.56 1.52 -11.15
C GLY A 16 13.39 2.53 -11.06
N SER A 17 12.32 2.40 -11.85
CA SER A 17 11.17 3.33 -11.84
C SER A 17 9.85 2.61 -11.56
N ALA A 18 9.56 1.50 -12.24
CA ALA A 18 8.30 0.77 -12.06
C ALA A 18 8.20 0.10 -10.67
N ASP A 19 9.30 -0.48 -10.18
CA ASP A 19 9.32 -1.17 -8.88
C ASP A 19 9.11 -0.22 -7.69
N ARG A 20 9.62 1.01 -7.81
CA ARG A 20 9.39 2.08 -6.81
C ARG A 20 7.92 2.48 -6.79
N THR A 21 7.31 2.70 -7.95
CA THR A 21 5.87 3.04 -8.03
C THR A 21 4.96 1.92 -7.54
N LEU A 22 5.30 0.65 -7.79
CA LEU A 22 4.53 -0.49 -7.27
C LEU A 22 4.61 -0.56 -5.74
N THR A 23 5.81 -0.36 -5.18
CA THR A 23 6.05 -0.35 -3.74
C THR A 23 5.30 0.81 -3.07
N GLU A 24 5.31 2.01 -3.66
CA GLU A 24 4.59 3.19 -3.18
C GLU A 24 3.06 2.97 -3.19
N MET A 25 2.51 2.37 -4.25
CA MET A 25 1.08 2.03 -4.30
C MET A 25 0.67 1.04 -3.21
N GLN A 26 1.48 0.02 -2.97
CA GLN A 26 1.25 -0.95 -1.89
C GLN A 26 1.30 -0.29 -0.50
N GLN A 27 2.23 0.65 -0.29
CA GLN A 27 2.32 1.43 0.96
C GLN A 27 1.07 2.30 1.18
N LEU A 28 0.57 2.97 0.14
CA LEU A 28 -0.67 3.75 0.21
C LEU A 28 -1.87 2.87 0.56
N GLU A 29 -1.98 1.67 -0.03
CA GLU A 29 -3.03 0.70 0.30
C GLU A 29 -2.94 0.23 1.76
N ALA A 30 -1.73 -0.08 2.24
CA ALA A 30 -1.49 -0.48 3.63
C ALA A 30 -1.85 0.64 4.63
N MET A 31 -1.51 1.89 4.31
CA MET A 31 -1.90 3.04 5.14
C MET A 31 -3.42 3.22 5.18
N ALA A 32 -4.10 3.11 4.03
CA ALA A 32 -5.56 3.19 3.98
C ALA A 32 -6.24 2.10 4.82
N ALA A 33 -5.71 0.87 4.78
CA ALA A 33 -6.20 -0.24 5.60
C ALA A 33 -6.03 0.03 7.10
N LYS A 34 -4.85 0.53 7.52
CA LYS A 34 -4.59 0.88 8.91
C LYS A 34 -5.49 2.01 9.40
N LEU A 35 -5.68 3.06 8.60
CA LEU A 35 -6.60 4.15 8.90
C LEU A 35 -8.04 3.66 9.08
N LEU A 36 -8.50 2.76 8.20
CA LEU A 36 -9.83 2.17 8.29
C LEU A 36 -10.00 1.34 9.56
N GLU A 37 -9.00 0.53 9.91
CA GLU A 37 -9.00 -0.25 11.14
C GLU A 37 -9.06 0.67 12.38
N THR A 38 -8.26 1.73 12.41
CA THR A 38 -8.27 2.71 13.51
C THR A 38 -9.62 3.44 13.59
N ALA A 39 -10.17 3.88 12.47
CA ALA A 39 -11.46 4.58 12.42
C ALA A 39 -12.60 3.70 12.95
N ARG A 40 -12.59 2.39 12.67
CA ARG A 40 -13.59 1.43 13.18
C ARG A 40 -13.53 1.20 14.69
N LYS A 41 -12.40 1.50 15.33
CA LYS A 41 -12.25 1.43 16.80
C LYS A 41 -12.79 2.67 17.51
N LEU A 42 -13.04 3.75 16.77
CA LEU A 42 -13.60 4.98 17.36
C LEU A 42 -15.10 4.77 17.66
N PRO A 43 -15.60 5.40 18.73
CA PRO A 43 -17.03 5.38 19.01
C PRO A 43 -17.82 5.98 17.86
N ALA A 44 -19.01 5.44 17.62
CA ALA A 44 -19.90 5.94 16.58
C ALA A 44 -20.25 7.40 16.85
N GLY A 45 -20.03 8.25 15.86
CA GLY A 45 -20.26 9.68 15.96
C GLY A 45 -20.03 10.40 14.64
N PRO A 46 -20.38 11.70 14.56
CA PRO A 46 -20.24 12.49 13.33
C PRO A 46 -18.81 12.47 12.79
N VAL A 47 -17.83 12.66 13.67
CA VAL A 47 -16.40 12.64 13.33
C VAL A 47 -15.96 11.28 12.79
N CYS A 48 -16.44 10.18 13.37
CA CYS A 48 -16.13 8.83 12.88
C CYS A 48 -16.73 8.61 11.48
N ARG A 49 -17.97 9.04 11.24
CA ARG A 49 -18.60 8.96 9.91
C ARG A 49 -17.85 9.78 8.86
N ASP A 50 -17.45 11.00 9.19
CA ASP A 50 -16.71 11.86 8.28
C ASP A 50 -15.32 11.29 7.98
N LEU A 51 -14.63 10.78 9.00
CA LEU A 51 -13.34 10.11 8.83
C LEU A 51 -13.45 8.89 7.91
N LEU A 52 -14.45 8.03 8.10
CA LEU A 52 -14.69 6.87 7.23
C LEU A 52 -14.95 7.29 5.77
N LYS A 53 -15.67 8.40 5.57
CA LYS A 53 -15.93 8.95 4.23
C LYS A 53 -14.66 9.44 3.55
N GLU A 54 -13.78 10.13 4.27
CA GLU A 54 -12.50 10.59 3.72
C GLU A 54 -11.54 9.42 3.42
N ILE A 55 -11.52 8.39 4.27
CA ILE A 55 -10.76 7.15 4.03
C ILE A 55 -11.25 6.47 2.74
N GLU A 56 -12.56 6.41 2.51
CA GLU A 56 -13.10 5.81 1.29
C GLU A 56 -12.72 6.62 0.04
N LYS A 57 -12.80 7.95 0.09
CA LYS A 57 -12.31 8.82 -1.00
C LYS A 57 -10.83 8.60 -1.30
N PHE A 58 -10.01 8.43 -0.26
CA PHE A 58 -8.59 8.16 -0.42
C PHE A 58 -8.34 6.84 -1.15
N ARG A 59 -9.07 5.77 -0.79
CA ARG A 59 -9.00 4.46 -1.46
C ARG A 59 -9.41 4.53 -2.93
N VAL A 60 -10.45 5.30 -3.25
CA VAL A 60 -10.87 5.53 -4.65
C VAL A 60 -9.78 6.23 -5.46
N ARG A 61 -9.09 7.22 -4.87
CA ARG A 61 -7.97 7.91 -5.53
C ARG A 61 -6.79 6.97 -5.80
N ILE A 62 -6.44 6.11 -4.83
CA ILE A 62 -5.42 5.06 -5.00
C ILE A 62 -5.79 4.13 -6.18
N ALA A 63 -7.02 3.64 -6.22
CA ALA A 63 -7.49 2.78 -7.30
C ALA A 63 -7.42 3.49 -8.67
N THR A 64 -7.78 4.77 -8.71
CA THR A 64 -7.69 5.61 -9.91
C THR A 64 -6.25 5.79 -10.38
N LEU A 65 -5.31 6.00 -9.46
CA LEU A 65 -3.87 6.11 -9.78
C LEU A 65 -3.34 4.79 -10.36
N LYS A 66 -3.72 3.65 -9.77
CA LYS A 66 -3.38 2.31 -10.31
C LYS A 66 -3.95 2.07 -11.72
N ALA A 67 -5.13 2.59 -12.01
CA ALA A 67 -5.75 2.46 -13.33
C ALA A 67 -5.11 3.38 -14.39
N LYS A 68 -4.63 4.57 -13.99
CA LYS A 68 -3.95 5.52 -14.88
C LYS A 68 -2.49 5.17 -15.17
N GLY A 69 -1.82 4.45 -14.27
CA GLY A 69 -0.45 3.95 -14.46
C GLY A 69 -0.37 2.63 -15.24
N LYS A 70 -1.46 2.19 -15.87
CA LYS A 70 -1.58 0.95 -16.63
C LYS A 70 -1.55 1.19 -18.13
#